data_AF-A0A4Q5Z2I9-F1
#
_entry.id   AF-A0A4Q5Z2I9-F1
#
_cell.length_a   1.000
_cell.length_b   1.000
_cell.length_c   1.000
_cell.angle_alpha   90.00
_cell.angle_beta   90.00
_cell.angle_gamma   90.00
#
_symmetry.space_group_name_H-M   'P 1'
#
loop_
_entity.id
_entity.type
_entity.pdbx_description
1 polymer ?
#
loop_
_entity_poly.entity_id
_entity_poly.type
_entity_poly.pdbx_seq_one_letter_code
_entity_poly.pdbx_strand_id
1 'polypeptide(L)'
;MRNTTKDFKFYFPLKNKVVRDLKIVTEHVGDLEVEGVGYFNSSASQLDIFDRYSVDIDFVKWNGTDIKAVLEITGGMDEIIEASIRYFANEFESRIGQAA
;
A
#
# COMPACT_ATOMS: atom_id res chain seq x y z
N MET A 1 -2.67 -21.28 13.29
CA MET A 1 -3.02 -19.85 13.23
C MET A 1 -3.84 -19.64 11.97
N ARG A 2 -5.00 -18.96 12.04
CA ARG A 2 -5.79 -18.64 10.84
C ARG A 2 -5.22 -17.37 10.24
N ASN A 3 -4.32 -17.51 9.27
CA ASN A 3 -3.95 -16.38 8.42
C ASN A 3 -5.13 -16.17 7.47
N THR A 4 -5.91 -15.11 7.70
CA THR A 4 -6.95 -14.72 6.74
C THR A 4 -6.24 -14.05 5.58
N THR A 5 -6.32 -14.67 4.41
CA THR A 5 -5.76 -14.19 3.16
C THR A 5 -6.83 -13.44 2.39
N LYS A 6 -6.53 -12.24 1.87
CA LYS A 6 -7.50 -11.48 1.09
C LYS A 6 -6.83 -10.58 0.07
N ASP A 7 -7.35 -10.62 -1.15
CA ASP A 7 -6.91 -9.79 -2.26
C ASP A 7 -7.33 -8.34 -2.03
N PHE A 8 -6.45 -7.41 -2.39
CA PHE A 8 -6.72 -5.98 -2.34
C PHE A 8 -6.25 -5.29 -3.62
N LYS A 9 -6.91 -4.18 -3.93
CA LYS A 9 -6.56 -3.29 -5.03
C LYS A 9 -6.81 -1.85 -4.63
N PHE A 10 -5.82 -0.98 -4.81
CA PHE A 10 -5.98 0.46 -4.53
C PHE A 10 -5.13 1.32 -5.46
N TYR A 11 -5.37 2.63 -5.42
CA TYR A 11 -4.62 3.61 -6.19
C TYR A 11 -3.70 4.42 -5.27
N PHE A 12 -2.39 4.38 -5.53
CA PHE A 12 -1.38 5.11 -4.79
C PHE A 12 -0.97 6.38 -5.56
N PRO A 13 -1.20 7.59 -5.02
CA PRO A 13 -0.94 8.83 -5.74
C PRO A 13 0.55 9.16 -5.77
N LEU A 14 1.15 9.16 -6.95
CA LEU A 14 2.49 9.65 -7.17
C LEU A 14 2.52 11.18 -7.10
N LYS A 15 3.46 11.69 -6.32
CA LYS A 15 3.62 13.12 -6.06
C LYS A 15 5.08 13.51 -6.20
N ASN A 16 5.35 14.63 -6.87
CA ASN A 16 6.67 15.21 -7.00
C ASN A 16 6.77 16.52 -6.21
N LYS A 17 7.88 16.72 -5.52
CA LYS A 17 8.20 18.00 -4.86
C LYS A 17 8.93 18.89 -5.86
N VAL A 18 8.38 20.07 -6.12
CA VAL A 18 8.96 21.07 -7.02
C VAL A 18 9.10 22.40 -6.29
N VAL A 19 10.10 23.20 -6.67
CA VAL A 19 10.26 24.57 -6.15
C VAL A 19 9.62 25.53 -7.15
N ARG A 20 8.59 26.24 -6.71
CA ARG A 20 7.93 27.32 -7.47
C ARG A 20 7.84 28.55 -6.58
N ASP A 21 8.25 29.71 -7.10
CA ASP A 21 8.22 30.98 -6.37
C ASP A 21 8.88 30.92 -4.98
N LEU A 22 10.05 30.27 -4.88
CA LEU A 22 10.79 30.03 -3.63
C LEU A 22 10.02 29.22 -2.57
N LYS A 23 8.96 28.49 -2.96
CA LYS A 23 8.19 27.59 -2.10
C LYS A 23 8.25 26.15 -2.62
N ILE A 24 8.32 25.18 -1.69
CA ILE A 24 8.20 23.76 -2.01
C ILE A 24 6.71 23.44 -2.19
N VAL A 25 6.34 23.01 -3.38
CA VAL A 25 4.98 22.59 -3.73
C VAL A 25 5.01 21.11 -4.08
N THR A 26 3.99 20.38 -3.65
CA THR A 26 3.80 18.97 -4.00
C THR A 26 2.80 18.89 -5.14
N GLU A 27 3.25 18.48 -6.32
CA GLU A 27 2.41 18.30 -7.51
C GLU A 27 2.04 16.82 -7.69
N HIS A 28 0.78 16.56 -8.05
CA HIS A 28 0.31 15.21 -8.37
C HIS A 28 0.70 14.85 -9.81
N VAL A 29 1.33 13.69 -9.98
CA VAL A 29 1.85 13.22 -11.28
C VAL A 29 0.89 12.21 -11.90
N GLY A 30 0.24 11.39 -11.08
CA GLY A 30 -0.73 10.38 -11.48
C GLY A 30 -0.88 9.32 -10.39
N ASP A 31 -1.62 8.25 -10.70
CA ASP A 31 -1.91 7.18 -9.75
C ASP A 31 -1.29 5.86 -10.20
N LEU A 32 -0.67 5.15 -9.26
CA LEU A 32 -0.25 3.77 -9.42
C LEU A 32 -1.38 2.84 -8.98
N GLU A 33 -1.72 1.88 -9.81
CA GLU A 33 -2.61 0.79 -9.42
C GLU A 33 -1.78 -0.28 -8.72
N VAL A 34 -2.09 -0.56 -7.46
CA VAL A 34 -1.40 -1.57 -6.64
C VAL A 34 -2.36 -2.72 -6.39
N GLU A 35 -1.93 -3.93 -6.72
CA GLU A 35 -2.67 -5.18 -6.53
C GLU A 35 -1.81 -6.17 -5.75
N GLY A 36 -2.44 -6.88 -4.80
CA GLY A 36 -1.74 -7.87 -4.02
C GLY A 36 -2.63 -8.59 -3.02
N VAL A 37 -1.97 -9.35 -2.16
CA VAL A 37 -2.59 -10.21 -1.16
C VAL A 37 -2.17 -9.75 0.23
N GLY A 38 -3.14 -9.49 1.10
CA GLY A 38 -2.91 -9.16 2.50
C GLY A 38 -3.07 -10.38 3.41
N TYR A 39 -2.30 -10.39 4.49
CA TYR A 39 -2.32 -11.42 5.53
C TYR A 39 -2.47 -10.79 6.91
N PHE A 40 -3.34 -11.37 7.72
CA PHE A 40 -3.59 -10.94 9.09
C PHE A 40 -3.04 -11.96 10.11
N ASN A 41 -2.24 -11.48 11.06
CA ASN A 41 -1.74 -12.26 12.19
C ASN A 41 -2.49 -11.89 13.47
N SER A 42 -3.43 -12.74 13.89
CA SER A 42 -4.21 -12.52 15.12
C SER A 42 -3.40 -12.60 16.42
N SER A 43 -2.17 -13.12 16.36
CA SER A 43 -1.31 -13.31 17.53
C SER A 43 -0.35 -12.15 17.77
N ALA A 44 -0.22 -11.23 16.82
CA ALA A 44 0.56 -10.01 16.96
C ALA A 44 -0.13 -8.99 17.87
N SER A 45 0.66 -8.05 18.40
CA SER A 45 0.14 -6.93 19.20
C SER A 45 -0.79 -6.05 18.37
N GLN A 46 -1.90 -5.57 18.97
CA GLN A 46 -2.79 -4.63 18.29
C GLN A 46 -2.13 -3.28 17.98
N LEU A 47 -1.09 -2.91 18.75
CA LEU A 47 -0.38 -1.64 18.58
C LEU A 47 0.67 -1.70 17.46
N ASP A 48 1.08 -2.89 17.03
CA ASP A 48 2.09 -3.06 15.99
C ASP A 48 1.44 -3.47 14.67
N ILE A 49 1.11 -2.47 13.85
CA ILE A 49 0.43 -2.68 12.57
C ILE A 49 1.30 -3.51 11.59
N PHE A 50 2.63 -3.39 11.65
CA PHE A 50 3.53 -4.02 10.70
C PHE A 50 3.85 -5.47 11.06
N ASP A 51 3.72 -5.85 12.33
CA ASP A 51 3.74 -7.27 12.76
C ASP A 51 2.36 -7.95 12.60
N ARG A 52 1.29 -7.17 12.72
CA ARG A 52 -0.08 -7.65 12.65
C ARG A 52 -0.60 -7.85 11.23
N TYR A 53 -0.12 -7.06 10.29
CA TYR A 53 -0.51 -7.12 8.88
C TYR A 53 0.73 -7.22 8.01
N SER A 54 0.69 -8.13 7.03
CA SER A 54 1.71 -8.23 5.99
C SER A 54 1.03 -8.27 4.63
N VAL A 55 1.77 -7.92 3.58
CA VAL A 55 1.27 -7.90 2.20
C VAL A 55 2.28 -8.57 1.29
N ASP A 56 1.79 -9.24 0.26
CA ASP A 56 2.55 -9.66 -0.91
C ASP A 56 1.98 -8.90 -2.11
N ILE A 57 2.80 -8.09 -2.77
CA ILE A 57 2.35 -7.22 -3.87
C ILE A 57 2.60 -7.96 -5.17
N ASP A 58 1.54 -8.27 -5.91
CA ASP A 58 1.64 -8.96 -7.19
C ASP A 58 2.05 -7.97 -8.30
N PHE A 59 1.36 -6.82 -8.36
CA PHE A 59 1.54 -5.84 -9.43
C PHE A 59 1.55 -4.40 -8.92
N VAL A 60 2.40 -3.58 -9.55
CA VAL A 60 2.34 -2.12 -9.42
C VAL A 60 2.27 -1.55 -10.82
N LYS A 61 1.09 -1.10 -11.26
CA LYS A 61 0.87 -0.66 -12.64
C LYS A 61 0.83 0.85 -12.76
N TRP A 62 1.56 1.37 -13.75
CA TRP A 62 1.46 2.73 -14.24
C TRP A 62 0.89 2.73 -15.65
N ASN A 63 -0.28 3.36 -15.86
CA ASN A 63 -0.97 3.37 -17.15
C ASN A 63 -1.13 1.95 -17.76
N GLY A 64 -1.43 0.95 -16.93
CA GLY A 64 -1.59 -0.45 -17.34
C GLY A 64 -0.30 -1.24 -17.55
N THR A 65 0.87 -0.62 -17.43
CA THR A 65 2.17 -1.30 -17.50
C THR A 65 2.65 -1.64 -16.09
N ASP A 66 3.00 -2.89 -15.82
CA ASP A 66 3.61 -3.28 -14.55
C ASP A 66 5.04 -2.73 -14.46
N ILE A 67 5.28 -1.96 -13.41
CA ILE A 67 6.55 -1.30 -13.08
C ILE A 67 7.14 -1.79 -11.76
N LYS A 68 6.58 -2.82 -11.13
CA LYS A 68 7.05 -3.36 -9.83
C LYS A 68 8.56 -3.62 -9.83
N ALA A 69 9.08 -4.32 -10.84
CA ALA A 69 10.51 -4.61 -10.95
C ALA A 69 11.39 -3.36 -11.02
N VAL A 70 10.89 -2.28 -11.65
CA VAL A 70 11.61 -1.00 -11.71
C VAL A 70 11.66 -0.36 -10.31
N LEU A 71 10.56 -0.43 -9.57
CA LEU A 71 10.47 0.11 -8.21
C LEU A 71 11.35 -0.67 -7.23
N GLU A 72 11.44 -1.99 -7.38
CA GLU A 72 12.33 -2.84 -6.57
C GLU A 72 13.80 -2.45 -6.77
N ILE A 73 14.23 -2.20 -8.01
CA ILE A 73 15.61 -1.80 -8.31
C ILE A 73 15.92 -0.37 -7.85
N THR A 74 14.95 0.54 -7.99
CA THR A 74 15.13 1.96 -7.64
C THR A 74 14.91 2.25 -6.16
N GLY A 75 14.43 1.29 -5.37
CA GLY A 75 14.10 1.45 -3.96
C GLY A 75 12.77 2.18 -3.70
N GLY A 76 11.91 2.29 -4.71
CA GLY A 76 10.59 2.93 -4.60
C GLY A 76 9.50 2.07 -3.96
N MET A 77 9.81 0.81 -3.59
CA MET A 77 8.83 -0.12 -3.05
C MET A 77 8.46 0.13 -1.59
N ASP A 78 9.34 0.72 -0.78
CA ASP A 78 9.13 0.84 0.67
C ASP A 78 7.87 1.65 1.01
N GLU A 79 7.68 2.79 0.35
CA GLU A 79 6.49 3.63 0.54
C GLU A 79 5.21 2.92 0.07
N ILE A 80 5.31 2.13 -1.00
CA ILE A 80 4.18 1.39 -1.57
C ILE A 80 3.80 0.22 -0.65
N ILE A 81 4.77 -0.49 -0.09
CA ILE A 81 4.56 -1.56 0.88
C ILE A 81 3.89 -1.00 2.13
N GLU A 82 4.40 0.10 2.68
CA GLU A 82 3.80 0.74 3.85
C GLU A 82 2.34 1.18 3.56
N ALA A 83 2.11 1.83 2.42
CA ALA A 83 0.77 2.23 2.02
C ALA A 83 -0.18 1.04 1.84
N SER A 84 0.33 -0.06 1.27
CA SER A 84 -0.42 -1.31 1.07
C SER A 84 -0.82 -1.95 2.40
N ILE A 85 0.09 -2.01 3.37
CA ILE A 85 -0.19 -2.53 4.71
C ILE A 85 -1.27 -1.68 5.39
N ARG A 86 -1.14 -0.36 5.34
CA ARG A 86 -2.11 0.57 5.95
C ARG A 86 -3.48 0.48 5.27
N TYR A 87 -3.51 0.38 3.95
CA TYR A 87 -4.73 0.20 3.18
C TYR A 87 -5.42 -1.11 3.59
N PHE A 88 -4.68 -2.23 3.56
CA PHE A 88 -5.21 -3.54 3.92
C PHE A 88 -5.73 -3.58 5.36
N ALA A 89 -4.98 -3.04 6.32
CA ALA A 89 -5.40 -2.97 7.71
C ALA A 89 -6.71 -2.18 7.86
N ASN A 90 -6.83 -1.02 7.22
CA ASN A 90 -8.04 -0.21 7.25
C ASN A 90 -9.23 -0.95 6.63
N GLU A 91 -9.02 -1.59 5.47
CA GLU A 91 -10.06 -2.31 4.75
C GLU A 91 -10.53 -3.56 5.52
N PHE A 92 -9.60 -4.26 6.18
CA PHE A 92 -9.88 -5.43 7.01
C PHE A 92 -10.66 -5.05 8.27
N GLU A 93 -10.21 -4.02 9.00
CA GLU A 93 -10.87 -3.55 10.23
C GLU A 93 -12.25 -2.93 9.95
N SER A 94 -12.38 -2.16 8.87
CA SER A 94 -13.66 -1.55 8.48
C SER A 94 -14.73 -2.60 8.17
N ARG A 95 -14.35 -3.73 7.57
CA ARG A 95 -15.28 -4.84 7.30
C ARG A 95 -15.63 -5.63 8.55
N ILE A 96 -14.71 -5.80 9.50
CA ILE A 96 -15.02 -6.41 10.80
C ILE A 96 -16.00 -5.54 11.59
N GLY A 97 -15.82 -4.21 11.57
CA GLY A 97 -16.73 -3.27 12.24
C GLY A 97 -18.14 -3.21 11.64
N GLN A 98 -18.34 -3.66 10.39
CA GLN A 98 -19.66 -3.75 9.75
C GLN A 98 -20.37 -5.10 10.00
N ALA A 99 -19.66 -6.12 10.50
CA ALA A 99 -20.20 -7.45 10.74
C ALA A 99 -20.56 -7.74 12.21
N ALA A 100 -20.39 -6.74 13.09
CA ALA A 100 -20.72 -6.76 14.53
C ALA A 100 -21.93 -5.86 14.82
#